data_AF-A0A959NVQ5-F1
#
_entry.id   AF-A0A959NVQ5-F1
#
_cell.length_a   1.000
_cell.length_b   1.000
_cell.length_c   1.000
_cell.angle_alpha   90.00
_cell.angle_beta   90.00
_cell.angle_gamma   90.00
#
_symmetry.space_group_name_H-M   'P 1'
#
loop_
_entity.id
_entity.type
_entity.pdbx_description
1 polymer ?
#
loop_
_entity_poly.entity_id
_entity_poly.type
_entity_poly.pdbx_seq_one_letter_code
_entity_poly.pdbx_strand_id
1 'polypeptide(L)'
;DESREIKEVDDEDIMKIKKATNQIFVDIIKEGIKDGSIRKDLDPVKTSLILWGETLGVLQLVTLKGNIICNEMDCTTEDLIEYFFEFTYKALKA
;
A
#
# COMPACT_ATOMS: atom_id res chain seq x y z
N ASP A 1 16.77 30.94 -10.45
CA ASP A 1 15.84 30.28 -11.35
C ASP A 1 16.43 28.90 -11.64
N GLU A 2 16.17 27.96 -10.73
CA GLU A 2 16.62 26.57 -10.83
C GLU A 2 15.39 25.72 -11.11
N SER A 3 14.88 25.81 -12.33
CA SER A 3 13.99 24.81 -12.88
C SER A 3 14.77 23.49 -12.94
N ARG A 4 14.64 22.68 -11.88
CA ARG A 4 15.12 21.29 -11.85
C ARG A 4 14.54 20.57 -13.07
N GLU A 5 15.40 20.22 -14.02
CA GLU A 5 15.08 19.25 -15.08
C GLU A 5 14.56 17.98 -14.40
N ILE A 6 13.26 17.73 -14.54
CA ILE A 6 12.70 16.43 -14.22
C ILE A 6 13.22 15.50 -15.31
N LYS A 7 14.25 14.71 -14.99
CA LYS A 7 14.72 13.65 -15.89
C LYS A 7 13.54 12.70 -16.13
N GLU A 8 13.20 12.53 -17.40
CA GLU A 8 12.27 11.52 -17.86
C GLU A 8 12.81 10.15 -17.42
N VAL A 9 12.05 9.43 -16.61
CA VAL A 9 12.44 8.10 -16.10
C VAL A 9 12.06 7.07 -17.15
N ASP A 10 13.03 6.27 -17.61
CA ASP A 10 12.80 5.22 -18.59
C ASP A 10 11.84 4.14 -18.07
N ASP A 11 11.03 3.57 -18.96
CA ASP A 11 10.05 2.53 -18.63
C ASP A 11 10.72 1.29 -18.02
N GLU A 12 11.95 0.98 -18.45
CA GLU A 12 12.75 -0.12 -17.90
C GLU A 12 13.18 0.14 -16.44
N ASP A 13 13.52 1.38 -16.12
CA ASP A 13 13.87 1.80 -14.77
C ASP A 13 12.62 1.82 -13.86
N ILE A 14 11.47 2.27 -14.38
CA ILE A 14 10.18 2.15 -13.69
C ILE A 14 9.86 0.69 -13.40
N MET A 15 10.10 -0.22 -14.35
CA MET A 15 9.86 -1.65 -14.19
C MET A 15 10.79 -2.27 -13.13
N LYS A 16 12.07 -1.88 -13.10
CA LYS A 16 13.05 -2.31 -12.08
C LYS A 16 12.68 -1.81 -10.69
N ILE A 17 12.31 -0.53 -10.56
CA ILE A 17 11.86 0.06 -9.30
C ILE A 17 10.61 -0.68 -8.78
N LYS A 18 9.60 -0.88 -9.63
CA LYS A 18 8.38 -1.62 -9.27
C LYS A 18 8.69 -3.05 -8.80
N LYS A 19 9.62 -3.74 -9.48
CA LYS A 19 10.04 -5.09 -9.11
C LYS A 19 10.78 -5.11 -7.77
N ALA A 20 11.66 -4.14 -7.53
CA ALA A 20 12.39 -4.01 -6.27
C ALA A 20 11.45 -3.68 -5.10
N THR A 21 10.48 -2.78 -5.30
CA THR A 21 9.47 -2.47 -4.29
C THR A 21 8.64 -3.69 -3.93
N ASN A 22 8.13 -4.44 -4.92
CA ASN A 22 7.38 -5.67 -4.65
C ASN A 22 8.21 -6.72 -3.90
N GLN A 23 9.52 -6.82 -4.19
CA GLN A 23 10.39 -7.75 -3.49
C GLN A 23 10.51 -7.41 -1.99
N ILE A 24 10.60 -6.12 -1.65
CA ILE A 24 10.64 -5.66 -0.26
C ILE A 24 9.39 -6.10 0.51
N PHE A 25 8.19 -5.93 -0.07
CA PHE A 25 6.95 -6.38 0.57
C PHE A 25 6.93 -7.88 0.79
N VAL A 26 7.34 -8.66 -0.22
CA VAL A 26 7.42 -10.12 -0.11
C VAL A 26 8.36 -10.54 1.03
N ASP A 27 9.51 -9.89 1.15
CA ASP A 27 10.51 -10.24 2.15
C ASP A 27 10.04 -9.87 3.56
N ILE A 28 9.42 -8.71 3.75
CA ILE A 28 8.78 -8.31 5.02
C ILE A 28 7.69 -9.31 5.43
N ILE A 29 6.84 -9.74 4.48
CA ILE A 29 5.78 -10.72 4.79
C ILE A 29 6.39 -12.06 5.20
N LYS A 30 7.45 -12.52 4.53
CA LYS A 30 8.16 -13.75 4.91
C LYS A 30 8.80 -13.64 6.30
N GLU A 31 9.40 -12.49 6.61
CA GLU A 31 9.98 -12.23 7.93
C GLU A 31 8.90 -12.25 9.01
N GLY A 32 7.76 -11.59 8.78
CA GLY A 32 6.64 -11.60 9.71
C GLY A 32 6.00 -12.98 9.89
N ILE A 33 5.96 -13.81 8.84
CA ILE A 33 5.55 -15.21 8.97
C ILE A 33 6.56 -16.00 9.80
N LYS A 34 7.85 -15.75 9.60
CA LYS A 34 8.94 -16.44 10.30
C LYS A 34 8.99 -16.08 11.79
N ASP A 35 8.75 -14.82 12.15
CA ASP A 35 8.74 -14.35 13.54
C ASP A 35 7.38 -14.53 14.25
N GLY A 36 6.34 -14.88 13.50
CA GLY A 36 5.00 -15.15 14.01
C GLY A 36 4.15 -13.89 14.20
N SER A 37 4.55 -12.73 13.68
CA SER A 37 3.72 -11.52 13.64
C SER A 37 2.64 -11.56 12.55
N ILE A 38 2.87 -12.32 11.47
CA ILE A 38 1.92 -12.53 10.36
C ILE A 38 1.50 -14.00 10.31
N ARG A 39 0.20 -14.24 10.12
CA ARG A 39 -0.37 -15.60 10.01
C ARG A 39 0.29 -16.40 8.88
N LYS A 40 0.61 -17.66 9.17
CA LYS A 40 1.45 -18.53 8.31
C LYS A 40 0.77 -19.09 7.06
N ASP A 41 -0.54 -18.95 6.93
CA ASP A 41 -1.31 -19.50 5.80
C ASP A 41 -1.37 -18.54 4.59
N LEU A 42 -0.83 -17.33 4.73
CA LEU A 42 -0.73 -16.36 3.64
C LEU A 42 0.39 -16.72 2.66
N ASP A 43 0.11 -16.52 1.37
CA ASP A 43 1.10 -16.56 0.30
C ASP A 43 1.81 -15.19 0.22
N PRO A 44 3.13 -15.09 0.44
CA PRO A 44 3.80 -13.78 0.50
C PRO A 44 3.71 -12.96 -0.78
N VAL A 45 3.74 -13.61 -1.95
CA VAL A 45 3.71 -12.94 -3.26
C VAL A 45 2.31 -12.43 -3.57
N LYS A 46 1.29 -13.24 -3.32
CA LYS A 46 -0.11 -12.81 -3.52
C LYS A 46 -0.46 -11.71 -2.53
N THR A 47 -0.06 -11.88 -1.27
CA THR A 47 -0.34 -10.90 -0.22
C THR A 47 0.35 -9.57 -0.51
N SER A 48 1.61 -9.55 -0.97
CA SER A 48 2.28 -8.30 -1.35
C SER A 48 1.55 -7.53 -2.45
N LEU A 49 1.06 -8.25 -3.48
CA LEU A 49 0.33 -7.63 -4.59
C LEU A 49 -1.01 -7.04 -4.13
N ILE A 50 -1.72 -7.75 -3.26
CA ILE A 50 -2.99 -7.28 -2.69
C ILE A 50 -2.75 -6.05 -1.82
N LEU A 51 -1.78 -6.09 -0.90
CA LEU A 51 -1.46 -4.95 -0.02
C LEU A 51 -1.07 -3.71 -0.82
N TRP A 52 -0.27 -3.89 -1.88
CA TRP A 52 0.12 -2.78 -2.75
C TRP A 52 -1.10 -2.18 -3.47
N GLY A 53 -1.95 -3.01 -4.05
CA GLY A 53 -3.17 -2.57 -4.73
C GLY A 53 -4.17 -1.90 -3.79
N GLU A 54 -4.36 -2.45 -2.59
CA GLU A 54 -5.22 -1.90 -1.55
C GLU A 54 -4.73 -0.53 -1.10
N THR A 55 -3.44 -0.40 -0.78
CA THR A 55 -2.82 0.88 -0.38
C THR A 55 -3.01 1.95 -1.44
N LEU A 56 -2.75 1.62 -2.72
CA LEU A 56 -2.96 2.55 -3.83
C LEU A 56 -4.42 2.94 -3.99
N GLY A 57 -5.34 1.97 -3.90
CA GLY A 57 -6.78 2.19 -4.05
C GLY A 57 -7.33 3.12 -2.95
N VAL A 58 -6.96 2.88 -1.70
CA VAL A 58 -7.37 3.73 -0.57
C VAL A 58 -6.77 5.13 -0.70
N LEU A 59 -5.48 5.25 -1.03
CA LEU A 59 -4.85 6.55 -1.19
C LEU A 59 -5.49 7.37 -2.32
N GLN A 60 -5.78 6.74 -3.46
CA GLN A 60 -6.50 7.37 -4.56
C GLN A 60 -7.92 7.78 -4.18
N LEU A 61 -8.64 6.92 -3.45
CA LEU A 61 -9.98 7.21 -2.96
C LEU A 61 -9.98 8.46 -2.08
N VAL A 62 -9.09 8.51 -1.08
CA VAL A 62 -8.97 9.63 -0.16
C VAL A 62 -8.55 10.90 -0.88
N THR A 63 -7.55 10.83 -1.75
CA THR A 63 -7.00 12.01 -2.44
C THR A 63 -7.98 12.62 -3.45
N LEU A 64 -8.68 11.79 -4.21
CA LEU A 64 -9.49 12.26 -5.34
C LEU A 64 -10.96 12.45 -4.99
N LYS A 65 -11.47 11.67 -4.02
CA LYS A 65 -12.90 11.58 -3.71
C LYS A 65 -13.20 11.70 -2.22
N GLY A 66 -12.19 11.84 -1.37
CA GLY A 66 -12.31 11.88 0.09
C GLY A 66 -13.36 12.89 0.53
N ASN A 67 -13.20 14.15 0.15
CA ASN A 67 -14.13 15.23 0.53
C ASN A 67 -15.59 14.94 0.17
N ILE A 68 -15.85 14.33 -0.99
CA ILE A 68 -17.23 14.04 -1.43
C ILE A 68 -17.80 12.88 -0.62
N ILE A 69 -17.05 11.78 -0.49
CA ILE A 69 -17.51 10.57 0.20
C ILE A 69 -17.69 10.85 1.69
N CYS A 70 -16.75 11.56 2.30
CA CYS A 70 -16.74 11.91 3.71
C CYS A 70 -17.94 12.78 4.08
N ASN A 71 -18.28 13.76 3.23
CA ASN A 71 -19.46 14.61 3.44
C ASN A 71 -20.79 13.82 3.40
N GLU A 72 -20.88 12.79 2.55
CA GLU A 72 -22.09 11.97 2.40
C GLU A 72 -22.17 10.84 3.43
N MET A 73 -21.04 10.39 3.98
CA MET A 73 -20.94 9.20 4.84
C MET A 73 -20.62 9.52 6.31
N ASP A 74 -20.64 10.79 6.70
CA ASP A 74 -20.35 11.28 8.06
C ASP A 74 -19.04 10.72 8.63
N CYS A 75 -17.97 10.80 7.83
CA CYS A 75 -16.62 10.41 8.23
C CYS A 75 -15.59 11.43 7.75
N THR A 76 -14.35 11.30 8.20
CA THR A 76 -13.21 12.09 7.68
C THR A 76 -12.26 11.24 6.85
N THR A 77 -11.40 11.90 6.09
CA THR A 77 -10.34 11.23 5.32
C THR A 77 -9.34 10.53 6.22
N GLU A 78 -9.09 11.10 7.39
CA GLU A 78 -8.25 10.56 8.46
C GLU A 78 -8.87 9.28 9.02
N ASP A 79 -10.17 9.27 9.32
CA ASP A 79 -10.88 8.07 9.80
C ASP A 79 -10.76 6.91 8.80
N LEU A 80 -10.84 7.20 7.50
CA LEU A 80 -10.70 6.18 6.46
C LEU A 80 -9.29 5.59 6.39
N ILE A 81 -8.25 6.43 6.54
CA ILE A 81 -6.86 5.98 6.56
C ILE A 81 -6.59 5.13 7.81
N GLU A 82 -7.03 5.60 8.99
CA GLU A 82 -6.90 4.87 10.25
C GLU A 82 -7.60 3.51 10.17
N TYR A 83 -8.83 3.50 9.66
CA TYR A 83 -9.59 2.27 9.49
C TYR A 83 -8.91 1.29 8.52
N PHE A 84 -8.32 1.78 7.41
CA PHE A 84 -7.55 0.96 6.49
C PHE A 84 -6.37 0.26 7.18
N PHE A 85 -5.59 1.00 7.99
CA PHE A 85 -4.47 0.39 8.71
C PHE A 85 -4.93 -0.65 9.73
N GLU A 86 -5.98 -0.35 10.50
CA GLU A 86 -6.57 -1.28 11.46
C GLU A 86 -7.11 -2.55 10.79
N PHE A 87 -7.82 -2.39 9.68
CA PHE A 87 -8.37 -3.49 8.89
C PHE A 87 -7.25 -4.39 8.36
N THR A 88 -6.24 -3.79 7.73
CA THR A 88 -5.08 -4.49 7.16
C THR A 88 -4.31 -5.22 8.26
N TYR A 89 -4.03 -4.54 9.39
CA TYR A 89 -3.32 -5.12 10.52
C TYR A 89 -4.04 -6.37 11.05
N LYS A 90 -5.35 -6.29 11.28
CA LYS A 90 -6.17 -7.41 11.76
C LYS A 90 -6.23 -8.55 10.74
N ALA A 91 -6.22 -8.25 9.45
CA ALA A 91 -6.23 -9.27 8.40
C ALA A 91 -4.93 -10.09 8.34
N LEU A 92 -3.79 -9.47 8.68
CA LEU A 92 -2.47 -10.07 8.60
C LEU A 92 -2.01 -10.74 9.89
N LYS A 93 -2.39 -10.21 11.05
CA LYS A 93 -1.91 -10.65 12.36
C LYS A 93 -2.16 -12.15 12.61
N ALA A 94 -1.15 -12.82 13.19
CA ALA A 94 -1.21 -14.22 13.62
C ALA A 94 -2.07 -14.45 14.88
#